data_AF-A0A250XGE8-F1
#
_entry.id   AF-A0A250XGE8-F1
#
_cell.length_a   1.000
_cell.length_b   1.000
_cell.length_c   1.000
_cell.angle_alpha   90.00
_cell.angle_beta   90.00
_cell.angle_gamma   90.00
#
_symmetry.space_group_name_H-M   'P 1'
#
loop_
_entity.id
_entity.type
_entity.pdbx_description
1 polymer ?
#
loop_
_entity_poly.entity_id
_entity_poly.type
_entity_poly.pdbx_seq_one_letter_code
_entity_poly.pdbx_strand_id
1 'polypeptide(L)'
;MSTCMFTEVLPPTAVSHCAIAFFTHAAGAGGFPPNIINIKSTCIEILSPRVMFRGGSKHNFSSPANNSSTTPSTSPQASAKLEVICSSSLSGVVESMAVIRARSGSGQRDAILLAFRDAKLSVIEWDVQSHTIHTSSMHCWESGPSAQVLKEGRESFALPPRALTDPQGRCGALLMYHHHLAILPALEGELSEFVGATATTISSSMSSRGVNDDSFQGAVGGAVGLGNSFVINLAKQILGTAQQPIHEARDAAFLHGFSEPVLLVLHEQDPTWPGRYRERKDTCVVTALSIAIRRRQPRSIWRHTGLPSSSQTVLPVPGRPAAILLSQSHIMYISQQGVLRTIGVGSGAVPSETSVPRLEFNPTYEAPHLTAANAARKYAREIPPEVWY
;
A
#
# COMPACT_ATOMS: atom_id res chain seq x y z
N MET A 1 -16.81 -25.01 30.22
CA MET A 1 -17.71 -23.84 30.22
C MET A 1 -16.87 -22.60 29.96
N SER A 2 -17.20 -21.78 28.96
CA SER A 2 -16.59 -20.45 28.84
C SER A 2 -17.21 -19.53 29.89
N THR A 3 -16.40 -18.92 30.75
CA THR A 3 -16.86 -18.10 31.89
C THR A 3 -16.84 -16.59 31.61
N CYS A 4 -16.40 -16.18 30.42
CA CYS A 4 -16.32 -14.78 30.02
C CYS A 4 -17.03 -14.54 28.68
N MET A 5 -17.61 -13.34 28.54
CA MET A 5 -18.21 -12.84 27.32
C MET A 5 -17.59 -11.47 27.00
N PHE A 6 -17.09 -11.33 25.78
CA PHE A 6 -16.66 -10.05 25.24
C PHE A 6 -17.85 -9.36 24.57
N THR A 7 -18.04 -8.07 24.83
CA THR A 7 -19.04 -7.24 24.15
C THR A 7 -18.44 -5.87 23.85
N GLU A 8 -18.69 -5.38 22.64
CA GLU A 8 -18.23 -4.09 22.18
C GLU A 8 -19.35 -3.06 22.41
N VAL A 9 -19.21 -2.23 23.44
CA VAL A 9 -20.23 -1.24 23.82
C VAL A 9 -20.19 -0.02 22.91
N LEU A 10 -18.99 0.38 22.49
CA LEU A 10 -18.77 1.52 21.59
C LEU A 10 -17.87 1.06 20.44
N PRO A 11 -18.29 1.25 19.17
CA PRO A 11 -17.45 0.91 18.04
C PRO A 11 -16.24 1.84 17.96
N PRO A 12 -15.11 1.40 17.38
CA PRO A 12 -13.93 2.22 17.15
C PRO A 12 -14.31 3.44 16.30
N THR A 13 -13.87 4.61 16.73
CA THR A 13 -14.16 5.88 16.05
C THR A 13 -12.98 6.42 15.24
N ALA A 14 -11.76 6.08 15.65
CA ALA A 14 -10.54 6.51 14.98
C ALA A 14 -10.38 5.83 13.63
N VAL A 15 -10.21 6.62 12.56
CA VAL A 15 -9.94 6.13 11.22
C VAL A 15 -8.45 5.80 11.11
N SER A 16 -8.11 4.52 10.98
CA SER A 16 -6.73 4.05 10.82
C SER A 16 -6.29 4.07 9.36
N HIS A 17 -7.20 3.76 8.43
CA HIS A 17 -6.93 3.79 7.00
C HIS A 17 -8.08 4.44 6.24
N CYS A 18 -7.74 5.14 5.16
CA CYS A 18 -8.70 5.79 4.28
C CYS A 18 -8.25 5.62 2.83
N ALA A 19 -9.17 5.28 1.94
CA ALA A 19 -8.90 5.21 0.51
C ALA A 19 -10.08 5.73 -0.30
N ILE A 20 -9.79 6.18 -1.52
CA ILE A 20 -10.79 6.64 -2.48
C ILE A 20 -10.92 5.59 -3.57
N ALA A 21 -12.13 5.06 -3.80
CA ALA A 21 -12.35 4.01 -4.80
C ALA A 21 -13.72 4.13 -5.49
N PHE A 22 -13.78 3.68 -6.73
CA PHE A 22 -15.03 3.44 -7.45
C PHE A 22 -15.60 2.08 -7.02
N PHE A 23 -16.00 1.99 -5.74
CA PHE A 23 -16.33 0.72 -5.09
C PHE A 23 -17.76 0.28 -5.33
N THR A 24 -18.72 1.20 -5.17
CA THR A 24 -20.16 0.92 -5.34
C THR A 24 -20.63 1.04 -6.79
N HIS A 25 -19.88 1.73 -7.62
CA HIS A 25 -20.17 2.02 -9.02
C HIS A 25 -18.86 2.12 -9.80
N ALA A 26 -18.89 1.82 -11.10
CA ALA A 26 -17.70 1.89 -11.95
C ALA A 26 -17.28 3.34 -12.24
N ALA A 27 -16.00 3.54 -12.55
CA ALA A 27 -15.48 4.84 -12.93
C ALA A 27 -16.21 5.38 -14.18
N GLY A 28 -16.67 6.63 -14.12
CA GLY A 28 -17.42 7.28 -15.21
C GLY A 28 -18.90 6.91 -15.29
N ALA A 29 -19.39 5.96 -14.47
CA ALA A 29 -20.81 5.64 -14.40
C ALA A 29 -21.60 6.79 -13.75
N GLY A 30 -22.50 7.43 -14.51
CA GLY A 30 -23.46 8.40 -14.00
C GLY A 30 -22.88 9.70 -13.45
N GLY A 31 -21.59 9.98 -13.67
CA GLY A 31 -20.92 11.18 -13.14
C GLY A 31 -20.80 11.21 -11.61
N PHE A 32 -21.00 10.07 -10.94
CA PHE A 32 -20.87 10.00 -9.49
C PHE A 32 -19.41 10.12 -9.05
N PRO A 33 -19.13 10.83 -7.93
CA PRO A 33 -17.81 10.87 -7.35
C PRO A 33 -17.45 9.51 -6.73
N PRO A 34 -16.15 9.18 -6.64
CA PRO A 34 -15.72 7.95 -5.99
C PRO A 34 -16.14 7.90 -4.52
N ASN A 35 -16.26 6.69 -3.99
CA ASN A 35 -16.52 6.45 -2.59
C ASN A 35 -15.26 6.73 -1.75
N ILE A 36 -15.48 7.12 -0.50
CA ILE A 36 -14.45 7.14 0.54
C ILE A 36 -14.64 5.87 1.36
N ILE A 37 -13.60 5.07 1.49
CA ILE A 37 -13.59 3.86 2.30
C ILE A 37 -12.76 4.17 3.54
N ASN A 38 -13.40 4.12 4.70
CA ASN A 38 -12.74 4.27 5.99
C ASN A 38 -12.64 2.92 6.68
N ILE A 39 -11.48 2.69 7.29
CA ILE A 39 -11.25 1.58 8.20
C ILE A 39 -11.03 2.17 9.59
N LYS A 40 -11.81 1.69 10.55
CA LYS A 40 -11.72 2.03 11.96
C LYS A 40 -11.35 0.77 12.73
N SER A 41 -10.08 0.40 12.75
CA SER A 41 -9.57 -0.84 13.36
C SER A 41 -10.27 -2.11 12.82
N THR A 42 -11.37 -2.53 13.44
CA THR A 42 -12.21 -3.69 13.15
C THR A 42 -13.52 -3.34 12.44
N CYS A 43 -13.71 -2.09 12.00
CA CYS A 43 -14.92 -1.66 11.28
C CYS A 43 -14.56 -1.05 9.93
N ILE A 44 -15.36 -1.32 8.91
CA ILE A 44 -15.28 -0.69 7.60
C ILE A 44 -16.52 0.15 7.33
N GLU A 45 -16.31 1.37 6.83
CA GLU A 45 -17.37 2.29 6.40
C GLU A 45 -17.15 2.72 4.96
N ILE A 46 -18.23 2.67 4.17
CA ILE A 46 -18.25 3.17 2.80
C ILE A 46 -19.07 4.45 2.79
N LEU A 47 -18.44 5.55 2.41
CA LEU A 47 -19.05 6.87 2.42
C LEU A 47 -19.17 7.43 1.00
N SER A 48 -20.25 8.18 0.75
CA SER A 48 -20.46 8.97 -0.46
C SER A 48 -20.36 10.46 -0.14
N PRO A 49 -19.49 11.22 -0.81
CA PRO A 49 -19.47 12.66 -0.67
C PRO A 49 -20.70 13.29 -1.35
N ARG A 50 -21.41 14.15 -0.63
CA ARG A 50 -22.56 14.92 -1.13
C ARG A 50 -22.24 16.40 -1.03
N VAL A 51 -22.33 17.12 -2.14
CA VAL A 51 -22.26 18.59 -2.15
C VAL A 51 -23.68 19.12 -2.23
N MET A 52 -24.08 19.91 -1.24
CA MET A 52 -25.35 20.63 -1.23
C MET A 52 -25.10 22.09 -1.59
N PHE A 53 -25.84 22.58 -2.58
CA PHE A 53 -25.90 24.00 -2.87
C PHE A 53 -27.12 24.59 -2.16
N ARG A 54 -26.91 25.64 -1.36
CA ARG A 54 -27.98 26.30 -0.63
C ARG A 54 -28.73 27.25 -1.58
N GLY A 55 -29.77 26.72 -2.22
CA GLY A 55 -30.63 27.42 -3.19
C GLY A 55 -31.30 26.37 -4.08
N GLY A 56 -32.59 26.13 -3.87
CA GLY A 56 -33.31 25.02 -4.49
C GLY A 56 -33.34 25.12 -6.02
N SER A 57 -32.50 24.34 -6.69
CA SER A 57 -32.80 23.77 -8.00
C SER A 57 -31.93 22.53 -8.23
N LYS A 58 -32.56 21.40 -8.54
CA LYS A 58 -31.88 20.16 -8.92
C LYS A 58 -31.25 20.36 -10.30
N HIS A 59 -30.00 20.81 -10.36
CA HIS A 59 -29.23 20.76 -11.61
C HIS A 59 -28.20 19.63 -11.53
N ASN A 60 -28.35 18.68 -12.47
CA ASN A 60 -27.36 17.66 -12.76
C ASN A 60 -26.04 18.32 -13.17
N PHE A 61 -24.93 17.70 -12.76
CA PHE A 61 -23.56 18.06 -13.14
C PHE A 61 -23.48 18.31 -14.66
N SER A 62 -23.37 19.59 -15.04
CA SER A 62 -22.91 19.99 -16.37
C SER A 62 -21.87 21.09 -16.19
N SER A 63 -20.77 20.97 -16.93
CA SER A 63 -19.58 21.81 -16.84
C SER A 63 -19.89 23.32 -16.95
N PRO A 64 -19.10 24.20 -16.31
CA PRO A 64 -19.39 25.63 -16.32
C PRO A 64 -19.14 26.20 -17.71
N ALA A 65 -20.19 26.74 -18.33
CA ALA A 65 -20.07 27.61 -19.50
C ALA A 65 -19.61 29.01 -19.06
N ASN A 66 -18.64 29.53 -19.79
CA ASN A 66 -17.94 30.77 -19.53
C ASN A 66 -18.85 31.97 -19.85
N ASN A 67 -19.42 32.65 -18.84
CA ASN A 67 -20.09 33.94 -19.04
C ASN A 67 -19.57 34.98 -18.04
N SER A 68 -18.82 35.93 -18.58
CA SER A 68 -18.36 37.14 -17.91
C SER A 68 -19.51 38.14 -17.73
N SER A 69 -20.03 38.27 -16.51
CA SER A 69 -20.71 39.50 -16.08
C SER A 69 -20.47 39.74 -14.59
N THR A 70 -19.88 40.90 -14.31
CA THR A 70 -19.43 41.37 -13.01
C THR A 70 -20.62 41.84 -12.18
N THR A 71 -21.12 41.01 -11.28
CA THR A 71 -21.94 41.41 -10.13
C THR A 71 -21.43 40.67 -8.90
N PRO A 72 -21.34 41.31 -7.71
CA PRO A 72 -20.94 40.62 -6.49
C PRO A 72 -22.17 39.84 -5.97
N SER A 73 -22.57 38.81 -6.70
CA SER A 73 -23.53 37.85 -6.16
C SER A 73 -22.79 37.02 -5.11
N THR A 74 -23.31 37.05 -3.88
CA THR A 74 -22.86 36.22 -2.77
C THR A 74 -22.67 34.80 -3.27
N SER A 75 -21.42 34.32 -3.29
CA SER A 75 -21.12 32.99 -3.80
C SER A 75 -22.01 31.98 -3.07
N PRO A 76 -22.69 31.07 -3.77
CA PRO A 76 -23.51 30.07 -3.12
C PRO A 76 -22.62 29.28 -2.16
N GLN A 77 -22.87 29.40 -0.85
CA GLN A 77 -22.17 28.60 0.15
C GLN A 77 -22.53 27.14 -0.09
N ALA A 78 -21.63 26.42 -0.76
CA ALA A 78 -21.73 24.98 -0.92
C ALA A 78 -21.36 24.33 0.42
N SER A 79 -22.27 23.54 0.98
CA SER A 79 -21.99 22.71 2.15
C SER A 79 -21.76 21.27 1.71
N ALA A 80 -20.65 20.67 2.10
CA ALA A 80 -20.36 19.27 1.83
C ALA A 80 -20.68 18.40 3.05
N LYS A 81 -21.27 17.22 2.82
CA LYS A 81 -21.47 16.19 3.85
C LYS A 81 -21.02 14.82 3.34
N LEU A 82 -20.58 13.96 4.25
CA LEU A 82 -20.34 12.55 3.95
C LEU A 82 -21.56 11.74 4.40
N GLU A 83 -22.10 10.94 3.48
CA GLU A 83 -23.20 10.03 3.75
C GLU A 83 -22.65 8.61 3.85
N VAL A 84 -22.89 7.93 4.97
CA VAL A 84 -22.51 6.53 5.14
C VAL A 84 -23.48 5.68 4.32
N ILE A 85 -22.96 4.93 3.36
CA ILE A 85 -23.72 3.99 2.51
C ILE A 85 -23.82 2.64 3.22
N CYS A 86 -22.71 2.16 3.78
CA CYS A 86 -22.62 0.86 4.41
C CYS A 86 -21.57 0.92 5.53
N SER A 87 -21.86 0.22 6.63
CA SER A 87 -20.94 0.02 7.75
C SER A 87 -20.98 -1.46 8.13
N SER A 88 -19.82 -2.09 8.29
CA SER A 88 -19.75 -3.51 8.64
C SER A 88 -18.59 -3.80 9.60
N SER A 89 -18.81 -4.73 10.53
CA SER A 89 -17.77 -5.23 11.42
C SER A 89 -16.89 -6.27 10.72
N LEU A 90 -15.59 -6.20 10.97
CA LEU A 90 -14.57 -7.11 10.50
C LEU A 90 -14.09 -7.96 11.67
N SER A 91 -13.84 -9.25 11.43
CA SER A 91 -13.38 -10.20 12.45
C SER A 91 -11.86 -10.12 12.74
N GLY A 92 -11.25 -8.95 12.53
CA GLY A 92 -9.82 -8.74 12.72
C GLY A 92 -9.43 -7.28 12.51
N VAL A 93 -8.31 -6.88 13.13
CA VAL A 93 -7.75 -5.54 12.93
C VAL A 93 -7.08 -5.48 11.57
N VAL A 94 -7.49 -4.52 10.75
CA VAL A 94 -6.87 -4.27 9.45
C VAL A 94 -5.55 -3.54 9.66
N GLU A 95 -4.46 -4.15 9.20
CA GLU A 95 -3.09 -3.65 9.30
C GLU A 95 -2.67 -2.85 8.06
N SER A 96 -3.27 -3.14 6.89
CA SER A 96 -3.02 -2.40 5.66
C SER A 96 -4.19 -2.53 4.69
N MET A 97 -4.44 -1.49 3.90
CA MET A 97 -5.48 -1.44 2.88
C MET A 97 -4.92 -0.93 1.55
N ALA A 98 -5.31 -1.57 0.44
CA ALA A 98 -5.00 -1.09 -0.90
C ALA A 98 -6.22 -1.23 -1.83
N VAL A 99 -6.30 -0.38 -2.86
CA VAL A 99 -7.40 -0.39 -3.84
C VAL A 99 -6.87 -0.89 -5.17
N ILE A 100 -7.39 -2.01 -5.65
CA ILE A 100 -7.08 -2.46 -7.01
C ILE A 100 -8.04 -1.78 -7.97
N ARG A 101 -7.46 -1.00 -8.88
CA ARG A 101 -8.22 -0.21 -9.85
C ARG A 101 -8.75 -1.09 -10.96
N ALA A 102 -9.99 -0.82 -11.37
CA ALA A 102 -10.51 -1.34 -12.63
C ALA A 102 -9.62 -0.90 -13.80
N ARG A 103 -9.39 -1.83 -14.73
CA ARG A 103 -8.63 -1.54 -15.95
C ARG A 103 -9.42 -0.55 -16.82
N SER A 104 -8.70 0.36 -17.48
CA SER A 104 -9.33 1.35 -18.34
C SER A 104 -10.21 0.68 -19.40
N GLY A 105 -11.45 1.15 -19.53
CA GLY A 105 -12.42 0.61 -20.48
C GLY A 105 -13.10 -0.70 -20.08
N SER A 106 -12.80 -1.28 -18.90
CA SER A 106 -13.47 -2.54 -18.48
C SER A 106 -14.89 -2.34 -17.95
N GLY A 107 -15.27 -1.11 -17.57
CA GLY A 107 -16.56 -0.83 -16.92
C GLY A 107 -16.72 -1.50 -15.56
N GLN A 108 -15.65 -2.04 -14.98
CA GLN A 108 -15.65 -2.74 -13.69
C GLN A 108 -15.58 -1.76 -12.51
N ARG A 109 -16.00 -2.24 -11.35
CA ARG A 109 -15.79 -1.57 -10.06
C ARG A 109 -14.40 -1.87 -9.51
N ASP A 110 -13.86 -0.94 -8.73
CA ASP A 110 -12.64 -1.19 -7.96
C ASP A 110 -12.91 -2.27 -6.88
N ALA A 111 -11.89 -3.06 -6.57
CA ALA A 111 -11.91 -3.97 -5.42
C ALA A 111 -10.91 -3.50 -4.35
N ILE A 112 -11.08 -3.97 -3.12
CA ILE A 112 -10.26 -3.54 -1.98
C ILE A 112 -9.55 -4.76 -1.40
N LEU A 113 -8.26 -4.59 -1.13
CA LEU A 113 -7.41 -5.54 -0.44
C LEU A 113 -7.30 -5.12 1.01
N LEU A 114 -7.71 -5.99 1.93
CA LEU A 114 -7.56 -5.82 3.37
C LEU A 114 -6.54 -6.83 3.89
N ALA A 115 -5.39 -6.34 4.34
CA ALA A 115 -4.39 -7.15 5.00
C ALA A 115 -4.63 -7.14 6.52
N PHE A 116 -4.52 -8.33 7.11
CA PHE A 116 -4.60 -8.53 8.54
C PHE A 116 -3.23 -8.99 9.06
N ARG A 117 -3.05 -8.94 10.38
CA ARG A 117 -1.80 -9.35 11.04
C ARG A 117 -1.28 -10.69 10.54
N ASP A 118 0.05 -10.81 10.57
CA ASP A 118 0.82 -11.93 10.03
C ASP A 118 0.72 -12.02 8.49
N ALA A 119 0.05 -13.04 7.94
CA ALA A 119 0.05 -13.30 6.50
C ALA A 119 -1.35 -13.70 6.01
N LYS A 120 -2.30 -12.77 6.19
CA LYS A 120 -3.70 -12.88 5.75
C LYS A 120 -4.08 -11.70 4.88
N LEU A 121 -4.82 -11.99 3.81
CA LEU A 121 -5.37 -10.99 2.91
C LEU A 121 -6.79 -11.38 2.51
N SER A 122 -7.74 -10.46 2.63
CA SER A 122 -9.08 -10.60 2.06
C SER A 122 -9.27 -9.59 0.94
N VAL A 123 -9.88 -10.04 -0.15
CA VAL A 123 -10.29 -9.19 -1.27
C VAL A 123 -11.80 -9.01 -1.16
N ILE A 124 -12.23 -7.76 -1.08
CA ILE A 124 -13.64 -7.42 -0.94
C ILE A 124 -14.14 -6.60 -2.14
N GLU A 125 -15.41 -6.77 -2.43
CA GLU A 125 -16.14 -6.11 -3.51
C GLU A 125 -17.51 -5.65 -3.02
N TRP A 126 -18.12 -4.75 -3.77
CA TRP A 126 -19.50 -4.35 -3.54
C TRP A 126 -20.45 -5.31 -4.24
N ASP A 127 -21.30 -5.95 -3.46
CA ASP A 127 -22.46 -6.67 -3.99
C ASP A 127 -23.61 -5.69 -4.22
N VAL A 128 -23.95 -5.51 -5.49
CA VAL A 128 -25.01 -4.61 -5.94
C VAL A 128 -26.39 -5.14 -5.55
N GLN A 129 -26.57 -6.47 -5.46
CA GLN A 129 -27.88 -7.06 -5.17
C GLN A 129 -28.24 -6.92 -3.70
N SER A 130 -27.34 -7.28 -2.79
CA SER A 130 -27.58 -7.14 -1.36
C SER A 130 -27.30 -5.74 -0.82
N HIS A 131 -26.65 -4.86 -1.60
CA HIS A 131 -26.12 -3.59 -1.13
C HIS A 131 -25.20 -3.76 0.10
N THR A 132 -24.34 -4.78 0.05
CA THR A 132 -23.38 -5.08 1.12
C THR A 132 -21.97 -5.32 0.60
N ILE A 133 -21.04 -5.49 1.53
CA ILE A 133 -19.66 -5.88 1.22
C ILE A 133 -19.62 -7.40 1.11
N HIS A 134 -19.13 -7.89 -0.02
CA HIS A 134 -18.89 -9.30 -0.27
C HIS A 134 -17.39 -9.59 -0.29
N THR A 135 -16.97 -10.74 0.24
CA THR A 135 -15.57 -11.18 0.17
C THR A 135 -15.39 -12.09 -1.04
N SER A 136 -14.71 -11.60 -2.08
CA SER A 136 -14.52 -12.35 -3.32
C SER A 136 -13.44 -13.42 -3.22
N SER A 137 -12.37 -13.17 -2.45
CA SER A 137 -11.35 -14.17 -2.17
C SER A 137 -10.63 -13.93 -0.84
N MET A 138 -10.10 -15.00 -0.25
CA MET A 138 -9.28 -14.97 0.96
C MET A 138 -7.98 -15.73 0.72
N HIS A 139 -6.88 -15.18 1.19
CA HIS A 139 -5.55 -15.74 1.04
C HIS A 139 -4.90 -15.80 2.41
N CYS A 140 -4.43 -16.99 2.79
CA CYS A 140 -3.78 -17.25 4.06
C CYS A 140 -2.47 -17.99 3.80
N TRP A 141 -1.36 -17.40 4.25
CA TRP A 141 -0.02 -18.00 4.16
C TRP A 141 0.54 -18.37 5.54
N GLU A 142 -0.31 -18.44 6.57
CA GLU A 142 0.04 -18.81 7.94
C GLU A 142 -0.14 -20.30 8.25
N SER A 143 -0.88 -21.03 7.40
CA SER A 143 -1.23 -22.42 7.67
C SER A 143 -0.40 -23.37 6.83
N GLY A 144 -0.01 -24.50 7.43
CA GLY A 144 0.69 -25.59 6.76
C GLY A 144 2.22 -25.47 6.75
N PRO A 145 2.90 -26.39 6.02
CA PRO A 145 4.37 -26.49 6.02
C PRO A 145 5.06 -25.23 5.52
N SER A 146 4.40 -24.49 4.62
CA SER A 146 4.92 -23.24 4.05
C SER A 146 5.03 -22.12 5.08
N ALA A 147 4.21 -22.09 6.13
CA ALA A 147 4.20 -20.99 7.09
C ALA A 147 5.48 -20.91 7.92
N GLN A 148 5.98 -22.06 8.38
CA GLN A 148 7.27 -22.14 9.10
C GLN A 148 8.44 -21.73 8.18
N VAL A 149 8.36 -22.10 6.90
CA VAL A 149 9.37 -21.73 5.89
C VAL A 149 9.36 -20.22 5.63
N LEU A 150 8.20 -19.56 5.64
CA LEU A 150 8.07 -18.11 5.44
C LEU A 150 8.52 -17.30 6.66
N LYS A 151 8.32 -17.82 7.87
CA LYS A 151 8.77 -17.15 9.10
C LYS A 151 10.27 -17.31 9.35
N GLU A 152 10.91 -18.32 8.76
CA GLU A 152 12.35 -18.61 8.91
C GLU A 152 12.77 -18.70 10.39
N GLY A 153 11.88 -19.20 11.26
CA GLY A 153 12.10 -19.29 12.71
C GLY A 153 11.87 -18.00 13.50
N ARG A 154 11.51 -16.89 12.85
CA ARG A 154 11.13 -15.64 13.53
C ARG A 154 9.69 -15.71 14.03
N GLU A 155 9.47 -15.36 15.29
CA GLU A 155 8.12 -15.35 15.89
C GLU A 155 7.51 -13.95 15.97
N SER A 156 8.35 -12.92 15.88
CA SER A 156 7.92 -11.52 15.97
C SER A 156 8.47 -10.72 14.80
N PHE A 157 7.62 -9.85 14.25
CA PHE A 157 7.91 -8.96 13.14
C PHE A 157 7.52 -7.56 13.55
N ALA A 158 8.44 -6.60 13.42
CA ALA A 158 8.21 -5.22 13.83
C ALA A 158 7.26 -4.48 12.87
N LEU A 159 7.30 -4.81 11.58
CA LEU A 159 6.48 -4.19 10.55
C LEU A 159 5.26 -5.06 10.22
N PRO A 160 4.07 -4.46 10.12
CA PRO A 160 2.87 -5.17 9.68
C PRO A 160 2.95 -5.55 8.20
N PRO A 161 2.15 -6.53 7.74
CA PRO A 161 2.05 -6.85 6.33
C PRO A 161 1.44 -5.68 5.55
N ARG A 162 1.95 -5.44 4.34
CA ARG A 162 1.55 -4.30 3.51
C ARG A 162 0.87 -4.74 2.23
N ALA A 163 -0.40 -4.37 2.07
CA ALA A 163 -1.15 -4.55 0.83
C ALA A 163 -0.71 -3.50 -0.19
N LEU A 164 -0.43 -3.93 -1.42
CA LEU A 164 0.06 -3.10 -2.51
C LEU A 164 -0.68 -3.46 -3.78
N THR A 165 -0.88 -2.49 -4.67
CA THR A 165 -1.60 -2.70 -5.94
C THR A 165 -0.90 -2.00 -7.08
N ASP A 166 -0.85 -2.66 -8.23
CA ASP A 166 -0.34 -2.05 -9.45
C ASP A 166 -1.30 -0.93 -9.93
N PRO A 167 -0.80 0.27 -10.29
CA PRO A 167 -1.66 1.38 -10.68
C PRO A 167 -2.52 1.12 -11.92
N GLN A 168 -2.12 0.17 -12.78
CA GLN A 168 -2.88 -0.23 -13.96
C GLN A 168 -3.84 -1.39 -13.67
N GLY A 169 -3.99 -1.82 -12.41
CA GLY A 169 -4.92 -2.88 -12.04
C GLY A 169 -4.49 -4.27 -12.50
N ARG A 170 -3.19 -4.51 -12.77
CA ARG A 170 -2.70 -5.80 -13.28
C ARG A 170 -2.51 -6.86 -12.19
N CYS A 171 -2.18 -6.43 -10.98
CA CYS A 171 -2.05 -7.31 -9.83
C CYS A 171 -2.21 -6.58 -8.50
N GLY A 172 -2.61 -7.34 -7.48
CA GLY A 172 -2.40 -7.01 -6.08
C GLY A 172 -1.16 -7.73 -5.54
N ALA A 173 -0.67 -7.28 -4.40
CA ALA A 173 0.44 -7.90 -3.71
C ALA A 173 0.34 -7.72 -2.19
N LEU A 174 0.99 -8.61 -1.46
CA LEU A 174 1.20 -8.51 -0.02
C LEU A 174 2.71 -8.65 0.27
N LEU A 175 3.33 -7.60 0.79
CA LEU A 175 4.67 -7.67 1.36
C LEU A 175 4.55 -8.08 2.83
N MET A 176 5.18 -9.20 3.19
CA MET A 176 5.08 -9.79 4.52
C MET A 176 6.46 -10.29 4.98
N TYR A 177 6.66 -10.36 6.30
CA TYR A 177 7.87 -10.91 6.92
C TYR A 177 9.20 -10.35 6.36
N HIS A 178 9.21 -9.06 6.02
CA HIS A 178 10.34 -8.29 5.46
C HIS A 178 10.82 -8.66 4.05
N HIS A 179 10.76 -9.91 3.61
CA HIS A 179 11.32 -10.31 2.30
C HIS A 179 10.45 -11.29 1.50
N HIS A 180 9.22 -11.55 1.94
CA HIS A 180 8.27 -12.37 1.22
C HIS A 180 7.20 -11.51 0.54
N LEU A 181 7.02 -11.72 -0.76
CA LEU A 181 6.07 -10.99 -1.57
C LEU A 181 5.07 -11.96 -2.19
N ALA A 182 3.83 -11.95 -1.70
CA ALA A 182 2.74 -12.67 -2.35
C ALA A 182 2.17 -11.80 -3.48
N ILE A 183 2.03 -12.35 -4.69
CA ILE A 183 1.46 -11.67 -5.85
C ILE A 183 0.11 -12.31 -6.19
N LEU A 184 -0.89 -11.47 -6.41
CA LEU A 184 -2.26 -11.82 -6.80
C LEU A 184 -2.52 -11.25 -8.20
N PRO A 185 -2.47 -12.08 -9.27
CA PRO A 185 -2.77 -11.63 -10.62
C PRO A 185 -4.23 -11.18 -10.75
N ALA A 186 -4.49 -10.06 -11.44
CA ALA A 186 -5.85 -9.66 -11.77
C ALA A 186 -6.39 -10.50 -12.93
N LEU A 187 -7.62 -11.01 -12.78
CA LEU A 187 -8.32 -11.78 -13.81
C LEU A 187 -8.75 -10.88 -14.96
N GLU A 188 -8.65 -11.39 -16.18
CA GLU A 188 -9.03 -10.70 -17.42
C GLU A 188 -10.41 -11.15 -17.89
N GLY A 189 -11.27 -10.21 -18.30
CA GLY A 189 -12.53 -10.46 -19.03
C GLY A 189 -13.48 -11.45 -18.35
N GLU A 190 -13.98 -12.41 -19.14
CA GLU A 190 -14.98 -13.43 -18.77
C GLU A 190 -14.60 -14.25 -17.53
N LEU A 191 -13.30 -14.48 -17.28
CA LEU A 191 -12.86 -15.20 -16.07
C LEU A 191 -13.13 -14.41 -14.79
N SER A 192 -13.09 -13.06 -14.85
CA SER A 192 -13.45 -12.22 -13.71
C SER A 192 -14.95 -12.32 -13.41
N GLU A 193 -15.78 -12.39 -14.44
CA GLU A 193 -17.24 -12.52 -14.32
C GLU A 193 -17.65 -13.91 -13.83
N PHE A 194 -16.98 -14.96 -14.32
CA PHE A 194 -17.21 -16.33 -13.86
C PHE A 194 -16.86 -16.51 -12.38
N VAL A 195 -15.73 -15.95 -11.92
CA VAL A 195 -15.37 -16.00 -10.49
C VAL A 195 -16.35 -15.19 -9.64
N GLY A 196 -16.76 -14.00 -10.11
CA GLY A 196 -17.80 -13.20 -9.46
C GLY A 196 -19.14 -13.92 -9.35
N ALA A 197 -19.54 -14.68 -10.38
CA ALA A 197 -20.79 -15.45 -10.39
C ALA A 197 -20.71 -16.74 -9.56
N THR A 198 -19.57 -17.43 -9.53
CA THR A 198 -19.42 -18.68 -8.75
C THR A 198 -19.41 -18.47 -7.24
N ALA A 199 -19.04 -17.28 -6.75
CA ALA A 199 -19.14 -16.97 -5.31
C ALA A 199 -20.61 -16.92 -4.82
N THR A 200 -21.56 -16.57 -5.70
CA THR A 200 -23.00 -16.63 -5.41
C THR A 200 -23.60 -18.05 -5.48
N THR A 201 -22.91 -19.05 -6.04
CA THR A 201 -23.51 -20.35 -6.41
C THR A 201 -22.91 -21.58 -5.73
N ILE A 202 -21.91 -21.44 -4.85
CA ILE A 202 -21.40 -22.60 -4.07
C ILE A 202 -22.44 -23.11 -3.04
N SER A 203 -23.62 -22.50 -2.96
CA SER A 203 -24.78 -23.02 -2.21
C SER A 203 -25.74 -23.89 -3.04
N SER A 204 -25.50 -24.13 -4.33
CA SER A 204 -26.37 -25.01 -5.12
C SER A 204 -25.63 -25.77 -6.22
N SER A 205 -25.59 -27.08 -6.02
CA SER A 205 -25.07 -28.15 -6.85
C SER A 205 -25.36 -28.06 -8.37
N MET A 206 -24.44 -28.65 -9.13
CA MET A 206 -24.54 -29.20 -10.49
C MET A 206 -25.93 -29.12 -11.17
N SER A 207 -26.00 -28.40 -12.29
CA SER A 207 -26.66 -28.90 -13.50
C SER A 207 -26.17 -28.14 -14.74
N SER A 208 -25.96 -28.89 -15.81
CA SER A 208 -25.52 -28.45 -17.12
C SER A 208 -26.64 -27.76 -17.91
N ARG A 209 -26.29 -26.79 -18.76
CA ARG A 209 -26.77 -26.65 -20.16
C ARG A 209 -26.23 -25.38 -20.81
N GLY A 210 -25.63 -25.55 -21.98
CA GLY A 210 -25.40 -24.44 -22.91
C GLY A 210 -26.67 -24.10 -23.68
N VAL A 211 -26.89 -22.81 -23.88
CA VAL A 211 -27.65 -22.21 -25.00
C VAL A 211 -27.04 -20.82 -25.22
N ASN A 212 -26.60 -20.54 -26.44
CA ASN A 212 -26.22 -19.20 -26.88
C ASN A 212 -27.48 -18.33 -26.99
N ASP A 213 -27.52 -17.19 -26.33
CA ASP A 213 -28.42 -16.08 -26.69
C ASP A 213 -27.61 -14.79 -26.75
N ASP A 214 -27.58 -14.22 -27.95
CA ASP A 214 -26.86 -13.00 -28.30
C ASP A 214 -27.81 -11.82 -28.07
N SER A 215 -28.00 -11.47 -26.79
CA SER A 215 -28.79 -10.32 -26.37
C SER A 215 -27.93 -9.38 -25.51
N PHE A 216 -27.47 -8.30 -26.15
CA PHE A 216 -26.81 -7.16 -25.53
C PHE A 216 -27.77 -6.45 -24.55
N GLN A 217 -27.90 -7.00 -23.34
CA GLN A 217 -28.38 -6.29 -22.16
C GLN A 217 -27.15 -5.87 -21.36
N GLY A 218 -26.99 -4.56 -21.13
CA GLY A 218 -25.85 -3.99 -20.43
C GLY A 218 -25.64 -4.61 -19.06
N ALA A 219 -24.71 -5.55 -18.97
CA ALA A 219 -24.27 -6.14 -17.73
C ALA A 219 -23.67 -5.04 -16.84
N VAL A 220 -24.16 -4.92 -15.61
CA VAL A 220 -23.53 -4.08 -14.59
C VAL A 220 -22.17 -4.70 -14.30
N GLY A 221 -21.11 -4.17 -14.93
CA GLY A 221 -19.76 -4.74 -14.90
C GLY A 221 -19.32 -5.06 -13.46
N GLY A 222 -18.91 -6.30 -13.21
CA GLY A 222 -18.47 -6.78 -11.89
C GLY A 222 -17.27 -6.02 -11.32
N ALA A 223 -16.82 -6.35 -10.11
CA ALA A 223 -15.58 -5.79 -9.59
C ALA A 223 -14.34 -6.51 -10.18
N VAL A 224 -13.16 -5.93 -9.98
CA VAL A 224 -11.89 -6.58 -10.37
C VAL A 224 -11.68 -7.88 -9.59
N GLY A 225 -11.67 -9.00 -10.28
CA GLY A 225 -11.34 -10.31 -9.70
C GLY A 225 -9.83 -10.54 -9.59
N LEU A 226 -9.41 -11.20 -8.51
CA LEU A 226 -8.03 -11.64 -8.29
C LEU A 226 -7.94 -13.17 -8.34
N GLY A 227 -6.91 -13.67 -9.03
CA GLY A 227 -6.66 -15.10 -9.20
C GLY A 227 -5.78 -15.71 -8.11
N ASN A 228 -5.34 -16.95 -8.35
CA ASN A 228 -4.47 -17.69 -7.45
C ASN A 228 -3.15 -16.96 -7.20
N SER A 229 -2.81 -16.82 -5.92
CA SER A 229 -1.58 -16.16 -5.50
C SER A 229 -0.35 -17.05 -5.63
N PHE A 230 0.82 -16.42 -5.73
CA PHE A 230 2.11 -17.09 -5.61
C PHE A 230 3.08 -16.24 -4.81
N VAL A 231 4.00 -16.87 -4.07
CA VAL A 231 4.95 -16.17 -3.19
C VAL A 231 6.33 -16.14 -3.83
N ILE A 232 6.93 -14.96 -3.82
CA ILE A 232 8.31 -14.70 -4.21
C ILE A 232 9.13 -14.47 -2.94
N ASN A 233 10.27 -15.13 -2.82
CA ASN A 233 11.28 -14.79 -1.81
C ASN A 233 12.28 -13.78 -2.40
N LEU A 234 12.19 -12.52 -1.98
CA LEU A 234 13.02 -11.43 -2.49
C LEU A 234 14.51 -11.57 -2.11
N ALA A 235 14.84 -12.35 -1.08
CA ALA A 235 16.23 -12.64 -0.73
C ALA A 235 16.87 -13.68 -1.67
N LYS A 236 16.08 -14.57 -2.28
CA LYS A 236 16.60 -15.72 -3.05
C LYS A 236 16.34 -15.66 -4.55
N GLN A 237 15.22 -15.07 -4.97
CA GLN A 237 14.68 -15.23 -6.33
C GLN A 237 14.90 -14.02 -7.24
N ILE A 238 15.81 -13.11 -6.90
CA ILE A 238 16.16 -11.98 -7.78
C ILE A 238 17.24 -12.44 -8.77
N LEU A 239 16.87 -12.61 -10.04
CA LEU A 239 17.82 -12.94 -11.10
C LEU A 239 18.54 -11.68 -11.63
N GLY A 240 19.88 -11.67 -11.49
CA GLY A 240 20.80 -10.64 -12.01
C GLY A 240 22.20 -10.83 -11.44
N THR A 241 23.23 -10.79 -12.28
CA THR A 241 24.60 -11.32 -12.02
C THR A 241 25.46 -10.56 -11.00
N ALA A 242 24.96 -9.53 -10.31
CA ALA A 242 25.78 -8.68 -9.44
C ALA A 242 25.07 -8.05 -8.23
N GLN A 243 23.87 -8.51 -7.86
CA GLN A 243 23.02 -7.78 -6.92
C GLN A 243 22.79 -8.48 -5.59
N GLN A 244 22.89 -7.71 -4.51
CA GLN A 244 22.67 -8.18 -3.15
C GLN A 244 21.19 -8.46 -2.86
N PRO A 245 20.91 -9.49 -2.04
CA PRO A 245 19.56 -9.88 -1.65
C PRO A 245 18.80 -8.76 -0.92
N ILE A 246 17.47 -8.86 -0.92
CA ILE A 246 16.58 -8.00 -0.14
C ILE A 246 16.13 -8.78 1.09
N HIS A 247 16.55 -8.36 2.29
CA HIS A 247 16.20 -9.01 3.55
C HIS A 247 15.25 -8.17 4.40
N GLU A 248 15.57 -6.89 4.60
CA GLU A 248 14.85 -6.01 5.53
C GLU A 248 14.07 -4.94 4.75
N ALA A 249 13.00 -5.34 4.05
CA ALA A 249 12.14 -4.37 3.38
C ALA A 249 11.31 -3.58 4.42
N ARG A 250 11.36 -2.25 4.29
CA ARG A 250 10.62 -1.30 5.13
C ARG A 250 9.33 -0.85 4.46
N ASP A 251 9.40 -0.57 3.17
CA ASP A 251 8.30 -0.08 2.35
C ASP A 251 8.44 -0.62 0.93
N ALA A 252 7.34 -0.77 0.22
CA ALA A 252 7.33 -0.91 -1.22
C ALA A 252 6.10 -0.24 -1.85
N ALA A 253 6.22 0.17 -3.10
CA ALA A 253 5.11 0.69 -3.90
C ALA A 253 5.29 0.38 -5.38
N PHE A 254 4.19 0.15 -6.10
CA PHE A 254 4.24 -0.04 -7.55
C PHE A 254 4.39 1.32 -8.26
N LEU A 255 5.26 1.35 -9.29
CA LEU A 255 5.53 2.55 -10.09
C LEU A 255 4.59 2.65 -11.30
N HIS A 256 4.33 3.89 -11.73
CA HIS A 256 3.56 4.16 -12.94
C HIS A 256 4.43 4.13 -14.20
N GLY A 257 3.81 4.02 -15.37
CA GLY A 257 4.47 4.23 -16.66
C GLY A 257 5.28 3.05 -17.18
N PHE A 258 5.17 1.87 -16.56
CA PHE A 258 5.83 0.64 -17.01
C PHE A 258 4.85 -0.35 -17.65
N SER A 259 5.28 -1.03 -18.72
CA SER A 259 4.50 -2.06 -19.43
C SER A 259 4.32 -3.35 -18.63
N GLU A 260 5.24 -3.64 -17.72
CA GLU A 260 5.13 -4.66 -16.67
C GLU A 260 4.93 -4.00 -15.30
N PRO A 261 4.34 -4.68 -14.31
CA PRO A 261 4.22 -4.15 -12.97
C PRO A 261 5.61 -4.07 -12.32
N VAL A 262 6.04 -2.85 -12.04
CA VAL A 262 7.34 -2.57 -11.42
C VAL A 262 7.13 -2.20 -9.96
N LEU A 263 7.64 -3.04 -9.06
CA LEU A 263 7.62 -2.81 -7.62
C LEU A 263 8.92 -2.13 -7.18
N LEU A 264 8.81 -0.96 -6.57
CA LEU A 264 9.92 -0.30 -5.91
C LEU A 264 9.97 -0.71 -4.45
N VAL A 265 11.06 -1.34 -4.02
CA VAL A 265 11.24 -1.80 -2.63
C VAL A 265 12.31 -0.96 -1.96
N LEU A 266 11.93 -0.27 -0.88
CA LEU A 266 12.85 0.32 0.08
C LEU A 266 13.22 -0.73 1.11
N HIS A 267 14.50 -1.02 1.21
CA HIS A 267 15.03 -1.98 2.15
C HIS A 267 16.35 -1.50 2.73
N GLU A 268 16.79 -2.19 3.77
CA GLU A 268 18.06 -1.94 4.40
C GLU A 268 18.98 -3.14 4.24
N GLN A 269 20.21 -2.89 3.81
CA GLN A 269 21.20 -3.97 3.69
C GLN A 269 21.74 -4.38 5.05
N ASP A 270 22.12 -3.40 5.86
CA ASP A 270 22.69 -3.56 7.20
C ASP A 270 21.91 -2.69 8.19
N PRO A 271 20.95 -3.25 8.96
CA PRO A 271 20.17 -2.51 9.93
C PRO A 271 21.00 -1.66 10.89
N THR A 272 20.75 -0.36 10.91
CA THR A 272 21.37 0.60 11.83
C THR A 272 20.31 1.41 12.59
N TRP A 273 20.76 2.15 13.61
CA TRP A 273 19.92 3.04 14.40
C TRP A 273 20.71 4.31 14.73
N PRO A 274 20.04 5.41 15.12
CA PRO A 274 20.71 6.72 15.20
C PRO A 274 21.94 6.80 16.11
N GLY A 275 22.01 6.03 17.20
CA GLY A 275 23.21 5.98 18.04
C GLY A 275 24.40 5.22 17.44
N ARG A 276 24.20 4.48 16.33
CA ARG A 276 25.25 3.79 15.58
C ARG A 276 25.66 4.50 14.28
N TYR A 277 25.16 5.71 14.04
CA TYR A 277 25.50 6.47 12.84
C TYR A 277 26.99 6.78 12.71
N ARG A 278 27.74 6.75 13.82
CA ARG A 278 29.20 6.84 13.82
C ARG A 278 29.90 5.65 13.19
N GLU A 279 29.33 4.45 13.31
CA GLU A 279 29.89 3.26 12.65
C GLU A 279 29.31 3.04 11.26
N ARG A 280 27.99 3.23 11.12
CA ARG A 280 27.25 2.94 9.89
C ARG A 280 26.09 3.93 9.74
N LYS A 281 26.16 4.73 8.68
CA LYS A 281 25.09 5.60 8.19
C LYS A 281 24.75 5.22 6.75
N ASP A 282 23.65 5.77 6.25
CA ASP A 282 23.25 5.68 4.84
C ASP A 282 23.12 4.23 4.32
N THR A 283 22.53 3.37 5.13
CA THR A 283 22.37 1.92 4.92
C THR A 283 21.15 1.54 4.07
N CYS A 284 20.24 2.49 3.83
CA CYS A 284 19.03 2.24 3.06
C CYS A 284 19.34 2.16 1.56
N VAL A 285 18.55 1.33 0.90
CA VAL A 285 18.66 1.03 -0.51
C VAL A 285 17.28 0.90 -1.10
N VAL A 286 17.13 1.41 -2.31
CA VAL A 286 15.90 1.26 -3.09
C VAL A 286 16.21 0.40 -4.31
N THR A 287 15.39 -0.63 -4.54
CA THR A 287 15.54 -1.57 -5.66
C THR A 287 14.23 -1.66 -6.43
N ALA A 288 14.27 -1.40 -7.74
CA ALA A 288 13.11 -1.53 -8.62
C ALA A 288 13.08 -2.91 -9.29
N LEU A 289 11.99 -3.63 -9.11
CA LEU A 289 11.79 -5.00 -9.57
C LEU A 289 10.67 -5.04 -10.62
N SER A 290 10.97 -5.46 -11.84
CA SER A 290 9.96 -5.86 -12.83
C SER A 290 9.41 -7.22 -12.45
N ILE A 291 8.09 -7.34 -12.31
CA ILE A 291 7.44 -8.58 -11.94
C ILE A 291 6.72 -9.16 -13.15
N ALA A 292 7.36 -10.14 -13.79
CA ALA A 292 6.72 -10.89 -14.87
C ALA A 292 5.69 -11.87 -14.26
N ILE A 293 4.44 -11.44 -14.11
CA ILE A 293 3.37 -12.20 -13.46
C ILE A 293 3.25 -13.63 -14.02
N ARG A 294 3.29 -13.78 -15.36
CA ARG A 294 3.18 -15.09 -16.03
C ARG A 294 4.37 -16.00 -15.74
N ARG A 295 5.57 -15.44 -15.64
CA ARG A 295 6.81 -16.20 -15.39
C ARG A 295 7.07 -16.43 -13.90
N ARG A 296 6.36 -15.72 -13.02
CA ARG A 296 6.53 -15.74 -11.56
C ARG A 296 7.97 -15.47 -11.12
N GLN A 297 8.69 -14.64 -11.89
CA GLN A 297 10.09 -14.32 -11.67
C GLN A 297 10.28 -12.81 -11.62
N PRO A 298 10.77 -12.25 -10.49
CA PRO A 298 11.14 -10.86 -10.42
C PRO A 298 12.51 -10.63 -11.08
N ARG A 299 12.66 -9.50 -11.76
CA ARG A 299 13.94 -9.03 -12.29
C ARG A 299 14.23 -7.64 -11.78
N SER A 300 15.43 -7.43 -11.25
CA SER A 300 15.85 -6.08 -10.88
C SER A 300 16.22 -5.25 -12.11
N ILE A 301 15.67 -4.04 -12.18
CA ILE A 301 15.87 -3.09 -13.28
C ILE A 301 16.96 -2.09 -12.91
N TRP A 302 16.86 -1.49 -11.72
CA TRP A 302 17.78 -0.47 -11.22
C TRP A 302 17.76 -0.42 -9.70
N ARG A 303 18.80 0.18 -9.13
CA ARG A 303 19.03 0.25 -7.68
C ARG A 303 19.74 1.54 -7.31
N HIS A 304 19.34 2.14 -6.20
CA HIS A 304 20.01 3.27 -5.58
C HIS A 304 20.45 2.90 -4.16
N THR A 305 21.74 3.05 -3.88
CA THR A 305 22.37 2.76 -2.58
C THR A 305 22.86 4.04 -1.92
N GLY A 306 23.20 3.97 -0.63
CA GLY A 306 23.69 5.15 0.10
C GLY A 306 22.58 6.13 0.45
N LEU A 307 21.35 5.63 0.64
CA LEU A 307 20.21 6.45 1.06
C LEU A 307 20.22 6.56 2.59
N PRO A 308 19.76 7.69 3.16
CA PRO A 308 19.68 7.88 4.60
C PRO A 308 19.00 6.71 5.30
N SER A 309 19.63 6.21 6.37
CA SER A 309 19.09 5.09 7.15
C SER A 309 17.76 5.40 7.85
N SER A 310 17.36 6.67 7.89
CA SER A 310 16.07 7.17 8.36
C SER A 310 14.98 7.16 7.28
N SER A 311 15.25 6.60 6.09
CA SER A 311 14.25 6.45 5.02
C SER A 311 13.15 5.47 5.42
N GLN A 312 11.89 5.90 5.33
CA GLN A 312 10.75 5.17 5.87
C GLN A 312 9.68 4.86 4.84
N THR A 313 9.32 5.80 3.96
CA THR A 313 8.15 5.62 3.09
C THR A 313 8.40 5.88 1.61
N VAL A 314 7.76 5.07 0.76
CA VAL A 314 7.86 5.17 -0.70
C VAL A 314 6.51 5.61 -1.28
N LEU A 315 6.50 6.74 -1.98
CA LEU A 315 5.31 7.30 -2.60
C LEU A 315 5.46 7.32 -4.13
N PRO A 316 4.71 6.51 -4.88
CA PRO A 316 4.81 6.50 -6.34
C PRO A 316 4.25 7.79 -6.93
N VAL A 317 4.94 8.37 -7.92
CA VAL A 317 4.48 9.60 -8.58
C VAL A 317 3.45 9.24 -9.65
N PRO A 318 2.22 9.76 -9.58
CA PRO A 318 1.19 9.46 -10.57
C PRO A 318 1.64 9.82 -11.99
N GLY A 319 1.43 8.89 -12.93
CA GLY A 319 1.70 9.09 -14.35
C GLY A 319 3.18 9.16 -14.75
N ARG A 320 4.13 8.99 -13.83
CA ARG A 320 5.58 8.99 -14.13
C ARG A 320 6.28 7.75 -13.57
N PRO A 321 7.33 7.23 -14.25
CA PRO A 321 8.17 6.14 -13.75
C PRO A 321 9.16 6.64 -12.67
N ALA A 322 8.60 7.17 -11.58
CA ALA A 322 9.34 7.79 -10.48
C ALA A 322 8.60 7.61 -9.16
N ALA A 323 9.34 7.80 -8.06
CA ALA A 323 8.81 7.79 -6.70
C ALA A 323 9.46 8.90 -5.86
N ILE A 324 8.77 9.30 -4.80
CA ILE A 324 9.27 10.14 -3.73
C ILE A 324 9.55 9.23 -2.54
N LEU A 325 10.76 9.31 -2.00
CA LEU A 325 11.17 8.64 -0.77
C LEU A 325 11.17 9.68 0.35
N LEU A 326 10.45 9.39 1.43
CA LEU A 326 10.46 10.21 2.63
C LEU A 326 11.37 9.58 3.67
N SER A 327 12.28 10.40 4.17
CA SER A 327 13.12 10.17 5.34
C SER A 327 12.74 11.20 6.41
N GLN A 328 13.20 10.98 7.64
CA GLN A 328 13.04 11.94 8.73
C GLN A 328 13.60 13.34 8.39
N SER A 329 14.68 13.41 7.60
CA SER A 329 15.39 14.66 7.30
C SER A 329 15.43 15.01 5.80
N HIS A 330 15.00 14.10 4.91
CA HIS A 330 15.10 14.30 3.47
C HIS A 330 13.82 13.89 2.74
N ILE A 331 13.45 14.67 1.72
CA ILE A 331 12.49 14.28 0.69
C ILE A 331 13.28 14.05 -0.60
N MET A 332 13.23 12.84 -1.13
CA MET A 332 14.06 12.45 -2.27
C MET A 332 13.20 12.00 -3.45
N TYR A 333 13.36 12.65 -4.59
CA TYR A 333 12.77 12.22 -5.86
C TYR A 333 13.73 11.25 -6.56
N ILE A 334 13.23 10.04 -6.82
CA ILE A 334 13.97 8.95 -7.46
C ILE A 334 13.29 8.60 -8.78
N SER A 335 14.08 8.48 -9.84
CA SER A 335 13.60 8.05 -11.15
C SER A 335 14.58 7.07 -11.78
N GLN A 336 14.10 6.27 -12.74
CA GLN A 336 14.93 5.29 -13.45
C GLN A 336 16.17 5.91 -14.12
N GLN A 337 16.13 7.20 -14.48
CA GLN A 337 17.23 7.91 -15.14
C GLN A 337 18.45 8.15 -14.21
N GLY A 338 18.41 7.67 -12.97
CA GLY A 338 19.53 7.73 -12.04
C GLY A 338 19.71 9.09 -11.36
N VAL A 339 18.92 10.09 -11.73
CA VAL A 339 18.97 11.43 -11.09
C VAL A 339 18.18 11.38 -9.78
N LEU A 340 18.92 11.24 -8.68
CA LEU A 340 18.42 11.47 -7.33
C LEU A 340 18.38 12.98 -7.08
N ARG A 341 17.20 13.54 -6.82
CA ARG A 341 17.07 14.93 -6.37
C ARG A 341 16.60 14.93 -4.93
N THR A 342 17.32 15.61 -4.06
CA THR A 342 17.04 15.63 -2.62
C THR A 342 16.69 17.04 -2.16
N ILE A 343 15.74 17.12 -1.24
CA ILE A 343 15.37 18.34 -0.53
C ILE A 343 15.56 18.04 0.95
N GLY A 344 16.36 18.87 1.61
CA GLY A 344 16.56 18.80 3.05
C GLY A 344 15.38 19.38 3.82
N VAL A 345 14.90 18.65 4.82
CA VAL A 345 13.83 19.07 5.71
C VAL A 345 14.43 19.21 7.12
N GLY A 346 14.62 20.47 7.53
CA GLY A 346 15.16 20.82 8.83
C GLY A 346 16.69 20.73 8.93
N SER A 347 17.20 20.93 10.15
CA SER A 347 18.65 20.93 10.44
C SER A 347 19.29 19.56 10.21
N GLY A 348 18.47 18.49 10.24
CA GLY A 348 18.79 17.10 9.87
C GLY A 348 19.50 16.91 8.54
N ALA A 349 19.20 17.79 7.59
CA ALA A 349 19.62 17.61 6.22
C ALA A 349 20.97 18.25 5.87
N VAL A 350 21.46 19.14 6.74
CA VAL A 350 22.73 19.80 6.50
C VAL A 350 23.85 18.80 6.83
N PRO A 351 24.74 18.47 5.89
CA PRO A 351 25.88 17.62 6.20
C PRO A 351 26.72 18.31 7.28
N SER A 352 26.93 17.63 8.41
CA SER A 352 27.76 18.15 9.49
C SER A 352 29.18 18.37 8.96
N GLU A 353 29.72 19.59 9.11
CA GLU A 353 31.05 19.97 8.60
C GLU A 353 32.18 19.15 9.24
N THR A 354 31.95 18.60 10.43
CA THR A 354 32.86 17.69 11.12
C THR A 354 32.41 16.23 11.00
N SER A 355 33.29 15.40 10.42
CA SER A 355 33.14 13.94 10.44
C SER A 355 33.54 13.42 11.83
N VAL A 356 32.54 13.07 12.65
CA VAL A 356 32.80 12.42 13.94
C VAL A 356 33.48 11.07 13.66
N PRO A 357 34.68 10.81 14.20
CA PRO A 357 35.38 9.55 13.95
C PRO A 357 34.67 8.37 14.61
N ARG A 358 34.89 7.18 14.06
CA ARG A 358 34.41 5.91 14.63
C ARG A 358 34.97 5.75 16.05
N LEU A 359 34.13 5.26 16.97
CA LEU A 359 34.57 4.95 18.32
C LEU A 359 35.40 3.66 18.30
N GLU A 360 36.69 3.79 18.59
CA GLU A 360 37.61 2.66 18.71
C GLU A 360 37.87 2.37 20.19
N PHE A 361 37.60 1.13 20.61
CA PHE A 361 37.86 0.69 21.96
C PHE A 361 39.19 -0.05 22.00
N ASN A 362 40.12 0.45 22.82
CA ASN A 362 41.35 -0.25 23.11
C ASN A 362 41.37 -0.66 24.60
N PRO A 363 40.92 -1.88 24.93
CA PRO A 363 40.68 -2.28 26.32
C PRO A 363 41.97 -2.39 27.17
N THR A 364 43.15 -2.39 26.55
CA THR A 364 44.43 -2.37 27.26
C THR A 364 44.84 -0.97 27.74
N TYR A 365 44.32 0.09 27.12
CA TYR A 365 44.67 1.47 27.44
C TYR A 365 43.61 2.15 28.31
N GLU A 366 42.33 1.89 28.05
CA GLU A 366 41.23 2.55 28.75
C GLU A 366 39.99 1.64 28.78
N ALA A 367 39.26 1.68 29.90
CA ALA A 367 38.01 0.95 30.01
C ALA A 367 36.96 1.50 29.00
N PRO A 368 36.20 0.65 28.30
CA PRO A 368 35.30 1.07 27.21
C PRO A 368 34.30 2.17 27.60
N HIS A 369 33.81 2.15 28.85
CA HIS A 369 32.86 3.15 29.34
C HIS A 369 33.49 4.55 29.45
N LEU A 370 34.77 4.66 29.80
CA LEU A 370 35.50 5.93 29.88
C LEU A 370 35.78 6.49 28.48
N THR A 371 36.23 5.65 27.56
CA THR A 371 36.43 6.03 26.15
C THR A 371 35.14 6.53 25.52
N ALA A 372 34.01 5.83 25.77
CA ALA A 372 32.69 6.26 25.31
C ALA A 372 32.26 7.60 25.94
N ALA A 373 32.46 7.79 27.25
CA ALA A 373 32.12 9.03 27.95
C ALA A 373 32.97 10.22 27.46
N ASN A 374 34.26 10.01 27.24
CA ASN A 374 35.20 11.01 26.73
C ASN A 374 34.84 11.41 25.29
N ALA A 375 34.53 10.44 24.43
CA ALA A 375 34.05 10.71 23.07
C ALA A 375 32.68 11.42 23.07
N ALA A 376 31.76 11.01 23.96
CA ALA A 376 30.47 11.67 24.11
C ALA A 376 30.63 13.14 24.52
N ARG A 377 31.52 13.46 25.47
CA ARG A 377 31.83 14.84 25.87
C ARG A 377 32.47 15.65 24.75
N LYS A 378 33.44 15.06 24.04
CA LYS A 378 34.19 15.73 22.96
C LYS A 378 33.29 16.06 21.77
N TYR A 379 32.40 15.15 21.40
CA TYR A 379 31.52 15.26 20.23
C TYR A 379 30.05 15.51 20.61
N ALA A 380 29.79 16.06 21.82
CA ALA A 380 28.43 16.27 22.34
C ALA A 380 27.58 17.21 21.48
N ARG A 381 28.21 18.10 20.70
CA ARG A 381 27.56 19.04 19.80
C ARG A 381 27.47 18.55 18.35
N GLU A 382 28.16 17.45 18.04
CA GLU A 382 28.19 16.82 16.71
C GLU A 382 27.26 15.60 16.71
N ILE A 383 26.07 15.77 17.29
CA ILE A 383 25.03 14.75 17.25
C ILE A 383 24.53 14.72 15.80
N PRO A 384 24.49 13.54 15.16
CA PRO A 384 23.89 13.40 13.85
C PRO A 384 22.49 14.01 13.89
N PRO A 385 22.14 14.90 12.96
CA PRO A 385 21.04 15.83 13.15
C PRO A 385 19.64 15.16 13.08
N GLU A 386 19.59 13.82 13.01
CA GLU A 386 18.38 12.99 13.09
C GLU A 386 18.07 12.49 14.52
N VAL A 387 18.91 12.79 15.52
CA VAL A 387 18.68 12.44 16.93
C VAL A 387 18.15 13.64 17.70
N TRP A 388 16.87 13.95 17.56
CA TRP A 388 16.16 14.81 18.48
C TRP A 388 14.83 14.12 18.85
N TYR A 389 14.71 13.75 20.12
CA TYR A 389 13.51 13.14 20.71
C TYR A 389 12.50 14.22 21.11
#